data_AF-X1TXG7-F1
#
_entry.id   AF-X1TXG7-F1
#
_cell.length_a   1.000
_cell.length_b   1.000
_cell.length_c   1.000
_cell.angle_alpha   90.00
_cell.angle_beta   90.00
_cell.angle_gamma   90.00
#
_symmetry.space_group_name_H-M   'P 1'
#
loop_
_entity.id
_entity.type
_entity.pdbx_description
1 polymer ?
#
loop_
_entity_poly.entity_id
_entity_poly.type
_entity_poly.pdbx_seq_one_letter_code
_entity_poly.pdbx_strand_id
1 'polypeptide(L)' 'MKIAITSRGETLDSEVDPRFGRAEYFLIGELESMDFRAIENKNVNAAAT' A
#
# COMPACT_ATOMS: atom_id res chain seq x y z
N MET A 1 -8.39 -7.86 -12.52
CA MET A 1 -8.23 -8.39 -11.14
C MET A 1 -7.34 -7.42 -10.36
N LYS A 2 -7.71 -7.05 -9.13
CA LYS A 2 -6.95 -6.09 -8.31
C LYS A 2 -6.04 -6.79 -7.31
N ILE A 3 -4.82 -6.30 -7.17
CA ILE A 3 -3.85 -6.73 -6.17
C ILE A 3 -3.53 -5.54 -5.26
N ALA A 4 -3.55 -5.76 -3.95
CA ALA A 4 -3.14 -4.76 -2.96
C ALA A 4 -1.77 -5.15 -2.39
N ILE A 5 -0.83 -4.20 -2.39
CA ILE A 5 0.54 -4.39 -1.92
C ILE A 5 0.81 -3.33 -0.84
N THR A 6 1.39 -3.74 0.28
CA THR A 6 1.80 -2.84 1.36
C THR A 6 3.07 -2.11 0.95
N SER A 7 3.16 -0.81 1.22
CA SER A 7 4.28 0.02 0.79
C SER A 7 4.64 1.08 1.84
N ARG A 8 5.93 1.41 1.91
CA ARG A 8 6.47 2.54 2.67
C ARG A 8 6.41 3.87 1.92
N GLY A 9 5.95 3.86 0.67
CA GLY A 9 5.82 5.05 -0.16
C GLY A 9 4.79 4.89 -1.27
N GLU A 10 4.59 5.95 -2.04
CA GLU A 10 3.52 6.04 -3.05
C GLU A 10 3.89 5.54 -4.44
N THR A 11 5.14 5.10 -4.65
CA THR A 11 5.67 4.67 -5.95
C THR A 11 5.90 3.16 -6.01
N LEU A 12 5.98 2.59 -7.21
CA LEU A 12 6.32 1.16 -7.40
C LEU A 12 7.74 0.80 -6.95
N ASP A 13 8.65 1.78 -6.90
CA ASP A 13 10.03 1.59 -6.43
C ASP A 13 10.15 1.67 -4.89
N SER A 14 9.05 1.99 -4.20
CA SER A 14 9.02 2.05 -2.74
C SER A 14 9.15 0.65 -2.13
N GLU A 15 9.84 0.57 -1.00
CA GLU A 15 9.98 -0.70 -0.27
C GLU A 15 8.63 -1.22 0.23
N VAL A 16 8.46 -2.54 0.19
CA VAL A 16 7.29 -3.21 0.77
C VAL A 16 7.27 -3.02 2.28
N ASP A 17 6.14 -2.59 2.84
CA ASP A 17 6.00 -2.53 4.29
C ASP A 17 5.64 -3.93 4.85
N PRO A 18 6.45 -4.52 5.76
CA PRO A 18 6.15 -5.82 6.34
C PRO A 18 4.92 -5.81 7.27
N ARG A 19 4.44 -4.64 7.69
CA ARG A 19 3.32 -4.48 8.62
C ARG A 19 2.04 -4.22 7.82
N PHE A 20 1.22 -5.25 7.58
CA PHE A 20 0.03 -5.06 6.74
C PHE A 20 -0.94 -3.99 7.26
N GLY A 21 -1.43 -4.11 8.50
CA GLY A 21 -2.41 -3.16 9.05
C GLY A 21 -1.86 -1.76 9.33
N ARG A 22 -0.53 -1.59 9.34
CA ARG A 22 0.18 -0.34 9.65
C ARG A 22 1.13 0.07 8.52
N ALA A 23 0.86 -0.41 7.30
CA ALA A 23 1.58 0.07 6.13
C ALA A 23 1.26 1.55 5.96
N GLU A 24 2.23 2.35 5.56
CA GLU A 24 2.03 3.79 5.31
C GLU A 24 1.13 3.99 4.08
N TYR A 25 1.30 3.14 3.06
CA TYR A 25 0.50 3.15 1.84
C TYR A 25 0.08 1.73 1.42
N PHE A 26 -1.00 1.66 0.66
CA PHE A 26 -1.41 0.49 -0.10
C PHE A 26 -1.36 0.83 -1.59
N LEU A 27 -0.52 0.15 -2.35
CA LEU A 27 -0.52 0.21 -3.81
C LEU A 27 -1.58 -0.75 -4.34
N ILE A 28 -2.53 -0.24 -5.11
CA ILE A 28 -3.57 -1.04 -5.76
C ILE A 28 -3.23 -1.14 -7.24
N GLY A 29 -2.83 -2.33 -7.69
CA GLY A 29 -2.51 -2.63 -9.09
C GLY A 29 -3.64 -3.37 -9.80
N GLU A 30 -3.85 -3.07 -11.07
CA GLU A 30 -4.73 -3.82 -11.99
C GLU A 30 -3.90 -4.76 -12.86
N LEU A 31 -4.17 -6.06 -12.80
CA LEU A 31 -3.36 -7.05 -13.50
C LEU A 31 -3.49 -6.98 -15.04
N GLU A 32 -4.61 -6.46 -15.55
CA GLU A 32 -4.89 -6.42 -16.98
C GLU A 32 -4.25 -5.21 -17.67
N SER A 33 -4.32 -4.02 -17.04
CA SER A 33 -3.78 -2.79 -17.62
C SER A 33 -2.39 -2.43 -17.11
N MET A 34 -1.90 -3.10 -16.05
CA MET A 34 -0.69 -2.72 -15.31
C MET A 34 -0.75 -1.31 -14.70
N ASP A 35 -1.94 -0.73 -14.60
CA ASP A 35 -2.15 0.52 -13.88
C ASP A 35 -2.02 0.29 -12.37
N PHE A 36 -1.53 1.30 -11.66
CA PHE A 36 -1.53 1.30 -10.21
C PHE A 36 -1.92 2.66 -9.64
N ARG A 37 -2.38 2.65 -8.39
CA ARG A 37 -2.58 3.85 -7.59
C ARG A 37 -2.17 3.61 -6.14
N ALA A 38 -1.61 4.63 -5.50
CA ALA A 38 -1.32 4.62 -4.08
C ALA A 38 -2.53 5.10 -3.27
N ILE A 39 -2.75 4.47 -2.12
CA ILE A 39 -3.73 4.88 -1.11
C ILE A 39 -3.01 5.06 0.22
N GLU A 40 -2.99 6.28 0.75
CA GLU A 40 -2.43 6.59 2.07
C GLU A 40 -3.26 5.92 3.19
N ASN A 41 -2.58 5.28 4.13
CA ASN A 41 -3.22 4.71 5.32
C ASN A 41 -3.26 5.74 6.47
N LYS A 42 -4.36 6.49 6.54
CA LYS A 42 -4.61 7.48 7.61
C LYS A 42 -4.65 6.89 9.03
N ASN A 43 -4.68 5.56 9.16
CA ASN A 43 -4.78 4.83 10.42
C ASN A 43 -3.47 4.10 10.77
N VAL A 44 -2.33 4.52 10.24
CA VAL A 44 -1.01 3.91 10.49
C VAL A 44 -0.70 3.66 11.98
N ASN A 45 -1.25 4.50 12.87
CA ASN A 45 -1.07 4.43 14.33
C ASN A 45 -2.24 3.77 15.09
N ALA A 46 -3.22 3.18 14.43
CA ALA A 46 -4.45 2.68 15.09
C ALA A 46 -4.22 1.55 16.11
N ALA A 47 -3.12 0.81 16.02
CA ALA A 47 -2.76 -0.23 16.98
C ALA A 47 -1.84 0.26 18.11
N ALA A 48 -1.71 1.58 18.28
CA ALA A 48 -1.10 2.21 19.45
C ALA A 48 -2.21 2.82 20.32
N THR A 49 -2.92 1.98 21.07
CA THR A 49 -3.77 2.38 22.21
C THR A 49 -3.77 1.23 23.20
#